data_AF-A0A5A7Q101-F1
#
_entry.id   AF-A0A5A7Q101-F1
#
_cell.length_a   1.000
_cell.length_b   1.000
_cell.length_c   1.000
_cell.angle_alpha   90.00
_cell.angle_beta   90.00
_cell.angle_gamma   90.00
#
_symmetry.space_group_name_H-M   'P 1'
#
loop_
_entity.id
_entity.type
_entity.pdbx_description
1 polymer ?
#
loop_
_entity_poly.entity_id
_entity_poly.type
_entity_poly.pdbx_seq_one_letter_code
_entity_poly.pdbx_strand_id
1 'polypeptide(L)'
;MVTDPTLDDDRWGLFVKYKHKFWFEENDYDVPESYFYYQTGEKIQPNTIELVKRFLKQVRESRGYDVDCCPPRMFESPFAPLSLEEMRQGTSDIDKFGYATVVEAAECAIQKISEETGHSYKLVKVEKAVLTTASVVFLTLTAEEDGGPVQTIQAAVYEPRGGYLVLQEWRFKPLPAH
;
A
#
# COMPACT_ATOMS: atom_id res chain seq x y z
N MET A 1 -29.11 -3.57 2.06
CA MET A 1 -28.25 -3.51 0.86
C MET A 1 -27.02 -2.75 1.27
N VAL A 2 -25.90 -3.45 1.46
CA VAL A 2 -24.62 -2.84 1.85
C VAL A 2 -24.03 -2.27 0.58
N THR A 3 -24.04 -0.95 0.43
CA THR A 3 -23.22 -0.28 -0.57
C THR A 3 -21.78 -0.49 -0.16
N ASP A 4 -21.08 -1.32 -0.92
CA ASP A 4 -19.63 -1.53 -0.89
C ASP A 4 -18.96 -0.16 -0.74
N PRO A 5 -18.13 0.09 0.30
CA PRO A 5 -17.47 1.39 0.48
C PRO A 5 -16.58 1.62 -0.73
N THR A 6 -17.09 2.51 -1.56
CA THR A 6 -16.82 2.64 -2.97
C THR A 6 -15.34 2.87 -3.27
N LEU A 7 -14.85 2.18 -4.30
CA LEU A 7 -13.71 2.58 -5.14
C LEU A 7 -13.90 3.99 -5.79
N ASP A 8 -14.94 4.75 -5.41
CA ASP A 8 -15.23 6.09 -5.93
C ASP A 8 -14.32 7.17 -5.32
N ASP A 9 -13.73 6.91 -4.16
CA ASP A 9 -12.68 7.77 -3.60
C ASP A 9 -11.29 7.28 -4.04
N ASP A 10 -11.13 7.15 -5.37
CA ASP A 10 -9.85 6.87 -6.03
C ASP A 10 -9.10 8.18 -6.30
N ARG A 11 -8.76 8.88 -5.22
CA ARG A 11 -8.11 10.20 -5.26
C ARG A 11 -6.89 10.26 -6.18
N TRP A 12 -6.20 9.14 -6.35
CA TRP A 12 -4.95 9.04 -7.11
C TRP A 12 -5.08 8.24 -8.42
N GLY A 13 -6.28 7.80 -8.80
CA GLY A 13 -6.49 7.00 -10.02
C GLY A 13 -5.84 5.60 -9.97
N LEU A 14 -5.48 5.11 -8.79
CA LEU A 14 -4.82 3.82 -8.57
C LEU A 14 -5.79 2.65 -8.77
N PHE A 15 -7.07 2.87 -8.52
CA PHE A 15 -8.11 1.84 -8.61
C PHE A 15 -8.80 1.78 -9.98
N VAL A 16 -8.66 2.80 -10.83
CA VAL A 16 -9.21 2.81 -12.21
C VAL A 16 -8.83 1.56 -12.99
N LYS A 17 -7.56 1.13 -12.90
CA LYS A 17 -7.06 -0.07 -13.58
C LYS A 17 -7.67 -1.38 -13.08
N TYR A 18 -8.30 -1.37 -11.91
CA TYR A 18 -8.88 -2.54 -11.27
C TYR A 18 -10.40 -2.66 -11.42
N LYS A 19 -11.12 -1.64 -11.89
CA LYS A 19 -12.59 -1.67 -12.01
C LYS A 19 -13.13 -2.88 -12.77
N HIS A 20 -12.36 -3.43 -13.71
CA HIS A 20 -12.70 -4.66 -14.44
C HIS A 20 -11.89 -5.89 -14.01
N LYS A 21 -10.81 -5.69 -13.23
CA LYS A 21 -9.97 -6.79 -12.72
C LYS A 21 -10.53 -7.32 -11.39
N PHE A 22 -11.21 -6.54 -10.57
CA PHE A 22 -11.75 -7.03 -9.28
C PHE A 22 -12.75 -8.20 -9.40
N TRP A 23 -13.18 -8.55 -10.62
CA TRP A 23 -13.99 -9.74 -10.90
C TRP A 23 -13.32 -11.05 -10.46
N PHE A 24 -11.98 -11.11 -10.37
CA PHE A 24 -11.21 -12.27 -9.88
C PHE A 24 -11.64 -12.84 -8.50
N GLU A 25 -12.31 -12.04 -7.67
CA GLU A 25 -12.77 -12.42 -6.33
C GLU A 25 -14.27 -12.68 -6.22
N GLU A 26 -15.06 -12.52 -7.29
CA GLU A 26 -16.39 -13.12 -7.31
C GLU A 26 -16.20 -14.63 -7.21
N ASN A 27 -16.91 -15.28 -6.27
CA ASN A 27 -16.71 -16.70 -5.96
C ASN A 27 -16.81 -17.61 -7.21
N ASP A 28 -17.53 -17.15 -8.24
CA ASP A 28 -17.80 -17.89 -9.47
C ASP A 28 -17.01 -17.37 -10.69
N TYR A 29 -16.05 -16.46 -10.49
CA TYR A 29 -15.25 -15.94 -11.60
C TYR A 29 -14.11 -16.89 -11.98
N ASP A 30 -14.39 -17.67 -13.03
CA ASP A 30 -13.40 -18.43 -13.77
C ASP A 30 -12.63 -17.52 -14.71
N VAL A 31 -11.41 -17.19 -14.30
CA VAL A 31 -10.51 -16.40 -15.13
C VAL A 31 -10.10 -17.24 -16.33
N PRO A 32 -10.39 -16.80 -17.56
CA PRO A 32 -9.85 -17.47 -18.72
C PRO A 32 -8.32 -17.36 -18.66
N GLU A 33 -7.59 -18.47 -18.75
CA GLU A 33 -6.12 -18.42 -18.81
C GLU A 33 -5.64 -17.51 -19.95
N SER A 34 -6.45 -17.34 -21.00
CA SER A 34 -6.22 -16.39 -22.09
C SER A 34 -5.96 -14.96 -21.63
N TYR A 35 -6.54 -14.51 -20.50
CA TYR A 35 -6.27 -13.20 -19.93
C TYR A 35 -4.77 -12.97 -19.69
N PHE A 36 -4.05 -14.02 -19.32
CA PHE A 36 -2.61 -13.96 -19.09
C PHE A 36 -1.79 -14.21 -20.36
N TYR A 37 -2.29 -15.03 -21.30
CA TYR A 37 -1.56 -15.30 -22.54
C TYR A 37 -1.53 -14.13 -23.54
N TYR A 38 -2.55 -13.27 -23.55
CA TYR A 38 -2.66 -12.19 -24.54
C TYR A 38 -1.61 -11.07 -24.39
N GLN A 39 -0.93 -10.94 -23.25
CA GLN A 39 -0.07 -9.78 -22.98
C GLN A 39 1.44 -10.04 -23.11
N THR A 40 1.92 -11.27 -22.93
CA THR A 40 3.39 -11.50 -22.85
C THR A 40 3.89 -12.77 -23.56
N GLY A 41 3.02 -13.69 -23.98
CA GLY A 41 3.44 -14.99 -24.50
C GLY A 41 4.18 -15.87 -23.47
N GLU A 42 4.24 -15.44 -22.21
CA GLU A 42 4.86 -16.17 -21.12
C GLU A 42 3.91 -17.25 -20.59
N LYS A 43 4.45 -18.43 -20.28
CA LYS A 43 3.67 -19.49 -19.63
C LYS A 43 3.31 -19.04 -18.22
N ILE A 44 2.01 -19.10 -17.90
CA ILE A 44 1.48 -18.88 -16.56
C ILE A 44 2.14 -19.90 -15.63
N GLN A 45 2.79 -19.43 -14.56
CA GLN A 45 3.30 -20.35 -13.54
C GLN A 45 2.13 -20.94 -12.73
N PRO A 46 2.25 -22.17 -12.23
CA PRO A 46 1.31 -22.69 -11.24
C PRO A 46 1.15 -21.67 -10.10
N ASN A 47 -0.08 -21.44 -9.65
CA ASN A 47 -0.44 -20.52 -8.55
C ASN A 47 -0.47 -19.00 -8.89
N THR A 48 -0.22 -18.60 -10.14
CA THR A 48 -0.31 -17.19 -10.58
C THR A 48 -1.70 -16.60 -10.29
N ILE A 49 -2.76 -17.38 -10.53
CA ILE A 49 -4.15 -16.95 -10.32
C ILE A 49 -4.43 -16.73 -8.83
N GLU A 50 -4.01 -17.67 -7.97
CA GLU A 50 -4.20 -17.56 -6.51
C GLU A 50 -3.46 -16.35 -5.94
N LEU A 51 -2.24 -16.09 -6.42
CA LEU A 51 -1.45 -14.91 -6.04
C LEU A 51 -2.18 -13.61 -6.41
N VAL A 52 -2.74 -13.52 -7.61
CA VAL A 52 -3.53 -12.36 -8.06
C VAL A 52 -4.79 -12.19 -7.20
N LYS A 53 -5.53 -13.28 -6.92
CA LYS A 53 -6.72 -13.24 -6.04
C LYS A 53 -6.36 -12.74 -4.64
N ARG A 54 -5.28 -13.26 -4.05
CA ARG A 54 -4.80 -12.82 -2.73
C ARG A 54 -4.39 -11.34 -2.74
N PHE A 55 -3.68 -10.92 -3.77
CA PHE A 55 -3.26 -9.53 -3.93
C PHE A 55 -4.45 -8.58 -4.01
N LEU A 56 -5.42 -8.87 -4.88
CA LEU A 56 -6.60 -8.03 -5.04
C LEU A 56 -7.40 -7.95 -3.74
N LYS A 57 -7.48 -9.05 -2.99
CA LYS A 57 -8.18 -9.08 -1.71
C LYS A 57 -7.52 -8.13 -0.72
N GLN A 58 -6.18 -8.17 -0.62
CA GLN A 58 -5.41 -7.24 0.21
C GLN A 58 -5.61 -5.79 -0.22
N VAL A 59 -5.59 -5.50 -1.52
CA VAL A 59 -5.82 -4.15 -2.05
C VAL A 59 -7.21 -3.64 -1.69
N ARG A 60 -8.25 -4.48 -1.81
CA ARG A 60 -9.63 -4.11 -1.45
C ARG A 60 -9.78 -3.88 0.05
N GLU A 61 -9.36 -4.83 0.87
CA GLU A 61 -9.55 -4.79 2.34
C GLU A 61 -8.75 -3.66 3.00
N SER A 62 -7.57 -3.32 2.46
CA SER A 62 -6.69 -2.31 3.04
C SER A 62 -6.67 -0.98 2.29
N ARG A 63 -7.37 -0.86 1.15
CA ARG A 63 -7.18 0.22 0.16
C ARG A 63 -5.72 0.34 -0.32
N GLY A 64 -5.01 -0.77 -0.42
CA GLY A 64 -3.63 -0.83 -0.90
C GLY A 64 -2.55 -0.57 0.14
N TYR A 65 -2.91 -0.22 1.39
CA TYR A 65 -1.95 0.04 2.47
C TYR A 65 -1.25 -1.22 2.99
N ASP A 66 -1.99 -2.34 3.09
CA ASP A 66 -1.51 -3.58 3.68
C ASP A 66 -1.42 -4.69 2.64
N VAL A 67 -0.62 -4.43 1.63
CA VAL A 67 -0.29 -5.39 0.57
C VAL A 67 1.04 -6.05 0.91
N ASP A 68 1.05 -7.39 0.92
CA ASP A 68 2.27 -8.16 1.25
C ASP A 68 2.79 -8.95 0.06
N CYS A 69 1.92 -9.25 -0.90
CA CYS A 69 2.28 -10.03 -2.07
C CYS A 69 2.39 -9.12 -3.28
N CYS A 70 3.46 -9.26 -4.07
CA CYS A 70 3.56 -8.57 -5.35
C CYS A 70 2.88 -9.45 -6.41
N PRO A 71 1.92 -8.93 -7.18
CA PRO A 71 1.32 -9.72 -8.23
C PRO A 71 2.35 -9.92 -9.36
N PRO A 72 2.13 -10.92 -10.23
CA PRO A 72 2.98 -11.14 -11.41
C PRO A 72 3.14 -9.85 -12.22
N ARG A 73 4.32 -9.60 -12.81
CA ARG A 73 4.63 -8.34 -13.52
C ARG A 73 3.60 -7.98 -14.60
N MET A 74 3.10 -8.98 -15.32
CA MET A 74 2.04 -8.86 -16.34
C MET A 74 0.72 -8.28 -15.80
N PHE A 75 0.51 -8.33 -14.49
CA PHE A 75 -0.71 -7.80 -13.88
C PHE A 75 -0.75 -6.26 -13.85
N GLU A 76 0.39 -5.59 -14.09
CA GLU A 76 0.55 -4.14 -14.13
C GLU A 76 -0.08 -3.44 -12.92
N SER A 77 0.29 -3.89 -11.72
CA SER A 77 -0.18 -3.29 -10.48
C SER A 77 0.36 -1.86 -10.31
N PRO A 78 -0.47 -0.87 -9.90
CA PRO A 78 0.00 0.41 -9.47
C PRO A 78 0.52 0.39 -8.01
N PHE A 79 0.39 -0.74 -7.31
CA PHE A 79 0.91 -0.97 -5.96
C PHE A 79 2.13 -1.89 -6.01
N ALA A 80 3.24 -1.43 -5.44
CA ALA A 80 4.48 -2.17 -5.29
C ALA A 80 4.81 -2.28 -3.79
N PRO A 81 4.48 -3.40 -3.12
CA PRO A 81 4.87 -3.59 -1.73
C PRO A 81 6.39 -3.63 -1.61
N LEU A 82 6.92 -2.90 -0.62
CA LEU A 82 8.35 -2.79 -0.36
C LEU A 82 8.77 -3.79 0.71
N SER A 83 9.84 -4.53 0.43
CA SER A 83 10.41 -5.48 1.37
C SER A 83 11.36 -4.78 2.33
N LEU A 84 10.81 -4.25 3.44
CA LEU A 84 11.55 -3.40 4.37
C LEU A 84 12.79 -4.09 4.95
N GLU A 85 12.70 -5.37 5.29
CA GLU A 85 13.82 -6.13 5.84
C GLU A 85 14.93 -6.35 4.80
N GLU A 86 14.56 -6.69 3.56
CA GLU A 86 15.53 -6.85 2.46
C GLU A 86 16.19 -5.51 2.13
N MET A 87 15.43 -4.41 2.07
CA MET A 87 15.98 -3.09 1.79
C MET A 87 16.89 -2.60 2.91
N ARG A 88 16.54 -2.87 4.18
CA ARG A 88 17.36 -2.52 5.35
C ARG A 88 18.69 -3.28 5.37
N GLN A 89 18.69 -4.54 4.95
CA GLN A 89 19.88 -5.40 4.89
C GLN A 89 20.64 -5.25 3.57
N GLY A 90 20.01 -4.63 2.57
CA GLY A 90 20.53 -4.40 1.24
C GLY A 90 21.83 -3.59 1.27
N THR A 91 22.79 -4.01 0.45
CA THR A 91 24.07 -3.31 0.31
C THR A 91 24.08 -2.37 -0.89
N SER A 92 23.10 -2.51 -1.80
CA SER A 92 22.98 -1.67 -2.99
C SER A 92 22.56 -0.25 -2.62
N ASP A 93 23.00 0.74 -3.41
CA ASP A 93 22.63 2.13 -3.19
C ASP A 93 21.13 2.36 -3.40
N ILE A 94 20.48 1.57 -4.26
CA ILE A 94 19.05 1.62 -4.52
C ILE A 94 18.26 1.20 -3.27
N ASP A 95 18.67 0.10 -2.62
CA ASP A 95 18.00 -0.39 -1.42
C ASP A 95 18.14 0.59 -0.26
N LYS A 96 19.35 1.14 -0.07
CA LYS A 96 19.62 2.15 0.97
C LYS A 96 18.83 3.42 0.74
N PHE A 97 18.82 3.93 -0.50
CA PHE A 97 18.07 5.13 -0.85
C PHE A 97 16.57 4.91 -0.64
N GLY A 98 16.02 3.80 -1.16
CA GLY A 98 14.61 3.49 -0.97
C GLY A 98 14.22 3.32 0.49
N TYR A 99 15.07 2.70 1.31
CA TYR A 99 14.80 2.54 2.74
C TYR A 99 14.83 3.89 3.47
N ALA A 100 15.80 4.76 3.14
CA ALA A 100 15.86 6.11 3.68
C ALA A 100 14.60 6.91 3.32
N THR A 101 14.14 6.86 2.08
CA THR A 101 12.88 7.49 1.65
C THR A 101 11.68 7.03 2.47
N VAL A 102 11.57 5.73 2.74
CA VAL A 102 10.47 5.20 3.57
C VAL A 102 10.54 5.73 5.01
N VAL A 103 11.74 5.79 5.59
CA VAL A 103 11.94 6.32 6.94
C VAL A 103 11.62 7.81 6.99
N GLU A 104 12.11 8.60 6.04
CA GLU A 104 11.81 10.03 5.95
C GLU A 104 10.30 10.28 5.77
N ALA A 105 9.62 9.48 4.95
CA ALA A 105 8.17 9.54 4.80
C ALA A 105 7.44 9.22 6.11
N ALA A 106 7.89 8.20 6.85
CA ALA A 106 7.30 7.84 8.13
C ALA A 106 7.51 8.93 9.19
N GLU A 107 8.71 9.50 9.28
CA GLU A 107 9.02 10.61 10.18
C GLU A 107 8.20 11.85 9.85
N CYS A 108 8.09 12.19 8.56
CA CYS A 108 7.25 13.28 8.07
C CYS A 108 5.78 13.06 8.46
N ALA A 109 5.24 11.85 8.26
CA ALA A 109 3.87 11.51 8.64
C ALA A 109 3.65 11.69 10.14
N ILE A 110 4.52 11.14 10.98
CA ILE A 110 4.39 11.24 12.44
C ILE A 110 4.46 12.71 12.89
N GLN A 111 5.42 13.48 12.37
CA GLN A 111 5.51 14.90 12.68
C GLN A 111 4.22 15.64 12.32
N LYS A 112 3.70 15.45 11.12
CA LYS A 112 2.49 16.13 10.64
C LYS A 112 1.25 15.72 11.41
N ILE A 113 1.11 14.44 11.74
CA ILE A 113 0.01 13.93 12.57
C ILE A 113 0.10 14.54 13.97
N SER A 114 1.28 14.62 14.57
CA SER A 114 1.48 15.29 15.86
C SER A 114 1.11 16.77 15.84
N GLU A 115 1.47 17.48 14.78
CA GLU A 115 1.07 18.89 14.56
C GLU A 115 -0.45 19.03 14.43
N GLU A 116 -1.11 18.12 13.69
CA GLU A 116 -2.55 18.15 13.45
C GLU A 116 -3.40 17.78 14.67
N THR A 117 -2.98 16.78 15.46
CA THR A 117 -3.75 16.32 16.63
C THR A 117 -3.39 17.08 17.91
N GLY A 118 -2.23 17.73 17.96
CA GLY A 118 -1.69 18.34 19.17
C GLY A 118 -1.09 17.33 20.17
N HIS A 119 -0.97 16.06 19.79
CA HIS A 119 -0.35 15.00 20.59
C HIS A 119 1.07 14.70 20.11
N SER A 120 1.97 14.37 21.04
CA SER A 120 3.32 13.93 20.69
C SER A 120 3.33 12.44 20.42
N TYR A 121 3.67 12.05 19.19
CA TYR A 121 3.83 10.66 18.79
C TYR A 121 5.31 10.38 18.48
N LYS A 122 5.77 9.22 18.92
CA LYS A 122 7.09 8.68 18.58
C LYS A 122 6.93 7.48 17.67
N LEU A 123 7.59 7.51 16.51
CA LEU A 123 7.64 6.35 15.62
C LEU A 123 8.32 5.17 16.33
N VAL A 124 7.62 4.04 16.40
CA VAL A 124 8.15 2.77 16.92
C VAL A 124 8.69 1.93 15.77
N LYS A 125 7.87 1.72 14.74
CA LYS A 125 8.23 0.90 13.58
C LYS A 125 7.39 1.23 12.36
N VAL A 126 8.00 1.09 11.18
CA VAL A 126 7.28 0.98 9.90
C VAL A 126 6.92 -0.50 9.70
N GLU A 127 5.65 -0.86 9.80
CA GLU A 127 5.20 -2.24 9.63
C GLU A 127 5.14 -2.64 8.16
N LYS A 128 4.60 -1.74 7.32
CA LYS A 128 4.47 -1.96 5.88
C LYS A 128 4.68 -0.65 5.13
N ALA A 129 5.24 -0.76 3.94
CA ALA A 129 5.32 0.33 2.98
C ALA A 129 4.95 -0.19 1.59
N VAL A 130 4.11 0.56 0.89
CA VAL A 130 3.69 0.26 -0.48
C VAL A 130 3.92 1.50 -1.33
N LEU A 131 4.82 1.39 -2.30
CA LEU A 131 5.03 2.44 -3.28
C LEU A 131 3.94 2.38 -4.34
N THR A 132 3.42 3.54 -4.73
CA THR A 132 2.41 3.63 -5.77
C THR A 132 2.94 4.29 -7.04
N THR A 133 2.31 4.00 -8.19
CA THR A 133 2.59 4.69 -9.46
C THR A 133 2.22 6.18 -9.45
N ALA A 134 1.49 6.65 -8.43
CA ALA A 134 1.15 8.05 -8.23
C ALA A 134 2.21 8.83 -7.42
N SER A 135 3.37 8.23 -7.16
CA SER A 135 4.42 8.79 -6.28
C SER A 135 3.93 9.05 -4.85
N VAL A 136 2.99 8.23 -4.40
CA VAL A 136 2.53 8.20 -3.01
C VAL A 136 3.06 6.94 -2.35
N VAL A 137 3.62 7.07 -1.15
CA VAL A 137 4.01 5.96 -0.29
C VAL A 137 2.90 5.74 0.72
N PHE A 138 2.24 4.58 0.65
CA PHE A 138 1.31 4.15 1.67
C PHE A 138 2.09 3.45 2.78
N LEU A 139 1.89 3.92 4.00
CA LEU A 139 2.60 3.46 5.18
C LEU A 139 1.59 2.89 6.18
N THR A 140 1.93 1.74 6.76
CA THR A 140 1.33 1.27 8.02
C THR A 140 2.41 1.35 9.09
N LEU A 141 2.20 2.19 10.08
CA LEU A 141 3.14 2.58 11.13
C LEU A 141 2.63 2.14 12.50
N THR A 142 3.55 1.83 13.41
CA THR A 142 3.26 1.81 14.84
C THR A 142 3.94 2.99 15.51
N ALA A 143 3.18 3.71 16.33
CA ALA A 143 3.65 4.89 17.04
C ALA A 143 3.17 4.87 18.49
N GLU A 144 4.00 5.39 19.39
CA GLU A 144 3.71 5.54 20.81
C GLU A 144 3.33 7.00 21.08
N GLU A 145 2.14 7.22 21.64
CA GLU A 145 1.77 8.53 22.17
C GLU A 145 2.49 8.77 23.50
N ASP A 146 2.98 9.98 23.76
CA ASP A 146 3.71 10.29 25.00
C ASP A 146 2.87 9.99 26.25
N GLY A 147 3.31 9.01 27.05
CA GLY A 147 2.57 8.50 28.21
C GLY A 147 1.30 7.70 27.89
N GLY A 148 1.07 7.37 26.62
CA GLY A 148 -0.11 6.67 26.11
C GLY A 148 0.17 5.28 25.53
N PRO A 149 -0.85 4.65 24.92
CA PRO A 149 -0.71 3.34 24.29
C PRO A 149 0.03 3.42 22.94
N VAL A 150 0.63 2.30 22.54
CA VAL A 150 1.09 2.11 21.16
C VAL A 150 -0.12 1.95 20.24
N GLN A 151 -0.16 2.73 19.17
CA GLN A 151 -1.24 2.77 18.19
C GLN A 151 -0.71 2.41 16.80
N THR A 152 -1.58 1.86 15.96
CA THR A 152 -1.29 1.63 14.54
C THR A 152 -1.90 2.74 13.71
N ILE A 153 -1.09 3.37 12.86
CA ILE A 153 -1.47 4.49 12.00
C ILE A 153 -1.27 4.08 10.55
N GLN A 154 -2.22 4.39 9.68
CA GLN A 154 -2.03 4.38 8.24
C GLN A 154 -1.86 5.80 7.74
N ALA A 155 -0.88 6.04 6.87
CA ALA A 155 -0.58 7.34 6.32
C ALA A 155 -0.20 7.25 4.85
N ALA A 156 -0.73 8.14 4.02
CA ALA A 156 -0.29 8.32 2.63
C ALA A 156 0.56 9.57 2.52
N VAL A 157 1.83 9.38 2.14
CA VAL A 157 2.80 10.46 2.00
C VAL A 157 3.13 10.60 0.53
N TYR A 158 2.86 11.78 -0.03
CA TYR A 158 3.24 12.12 -1.39
C TYR A 158 4.69 12.57 -1.44
N GLU A 159 5.46 11.96 -2.34
CA GLU A 159 6.85 12.31 -2.62
C GLU A 159 6.93 13.01 -4.00
N PRO A 160 6.82 14.35 -4.04
CA PRO A 160 7.04 15.08 -5.29
C PRO A 160 8.50 14.99 -5.71
N ARG A 161 8.76 14.75 -7.00
CA ARG A 161 10.12 14.83 -7.55
C ARG A 161 10.73 16.21 -7.27
N GLY A 162 11.75 16.26 -6.42
CA GLY A 162 12.50 17.48 -6.09
C GLY A 162 11.77 18.43 -5.13
N GLY A 163 10.73 17.98 -4.43
CA GLY A 163 10.02 18.76 -3.42
C GLY A 163 10.07 18.13 -2.03
N TYR A 164 9.36 18.72 -1.07
CA TYR A 164 9.22 18.20 0.28
C TYR A 164 8.13 17.12 0.34
N LEU A 165 8.31 16.14 1.23
CA LEU A 165 7.29 15.15 1.55
C LEU A 165 6.02 15.82 2.09
N VAL A 166 4.85 15.36 1.64
CA VAL A 166 3.56 15.92 2.04
C VAL A 166 2.65 14.79 2.52
N LEU A 167 2.22 14.86 3.78
CA LEU A 167 1.15 14.01 4.30
C LEU A 167 -0.17 14.37 3.61
N GLN A 168 -0.81 13.40 2.95
CA GLN A 168 -2.04 13.62 2.18
C GLN A 168 -3.29 13.11 2.89
N GLU A 169 -3.18 12.00 3.62
CA GLU A 169 -4.23 11.42 4.44
C GLU A 169 -3.61 10.53 5.51
N TRP A 170 -4.34 10.34 6.61
CA TRP A 170 -3.98 9.39 7.65
C TRP A 170 -5.20 8.94 8.45
N ARG A 171 -5.07 7.82 9.17
CA ARG A 171 -6.10 7.26 10.05
C ARG A 171 -5.52 6.26 11.07
N PHE A 172 -6.16 6.13 12.23
CA PHE A 172 -5.85 5.07 13.19
C PHE A 172 -6.45 3.71 12.77
N LYS A 173 -5.81 2.62 13.21
CA LYS A 173 -6.30 1.24 13.12
C LYS A 173 -6.51 0.61 14.51
N PRO A 174 -7.57 -0.19 14.71
CA PRO A 174 -8.66 -0.45 13.77
C PRO A 174 -9.53 0.80 13.55
N LEU A 175 -10.24 0.85 12.42
CA LEU A 175 -11.21 1.92 12.20
C LEU A 175 -12.25 1.90 13.32
N PRO A 176 -12.63 3.06 13.87
CA PRO A 176 -13.68 3.11 14.88
C PRO A 176 -14.96 2.47 14.30
N ALA A 177 -15.61 1.62 15.10
CA ALA A 177 -16.88 1.02 14.71
C ALA A 177 -17.92 2.13 14.50
N HIS A 178 -18.54 2.18 13.32
CA HIS A 178 -19.64 3.09 12.99
C HIS A 178 -20.97 2.60 13.56
#